data_AF-A0AAN5D5E1-F1
#
_entry.id   AF-A0AAN5D5E1-F1
#
_cell.length_a   1.000
_cell.length_b   1.000
_cell.length_c   1.000
_cell.angle_alpha   90.00
_cell.angle_beta   90.00
_cell.angle_gamma   90.00
#
_symmetry.space_group_name_H-M   'P 1'
#
loop_
_entity.id
_entity.type
_entity.pdbx_description
1 polymer ?
#
loop_
_entity_poly.entity_id
_entity_poly.type
_entity_poly.pdbx_seq_one_letter_code
_entity_poly.pdbx_strand_id
1 'polypeptide(L)'
;SSEYGMPFSTSVLITSIFGLFTVIDAQTTTACNVYNELEASTQCGSSGYALQFGFPNCINFSNKEGLFNAQGKAWLECVRSCLSNFVQTEIIAKNITDCATIKSLAFDSHVPCYVNCGFCNFKFLLFNAIPLALTLRISDLLTAEVIQQAITVIGTCLLHPRLILG
;
A
#
# COMPACT_ATOMS: atom_id res chain seq x y z
N SER A 1 -31.45 -43.10 -31.43
CA SER A 1 -32.12 -42.16 -32.35
C SER A 1 -33.37 -41.62 -31.68
N SER A 2 -33.58 -40.30 -31.70
CA SER A 2 -34.72 -39.54 -31.11
C SER A 2 -34.74 -39.52 -29.57
N GLU A 3 -34.43 -38.47 -28.81
CA GLU A 3 -34.71 -37.01 -28.84
C GLU A 3 -36.11 -36.61 -28.29
N TYR A 4 -36.08 -35.68 -27.31
CA TYR A 4 -37.12 -34.83 -26.68
C TYR A 4 -37.91 -35.26 -25.41
N GLY A 5 -37.82 -34.42 -24.37
CA GLY A 5 -38.92 -34.17 -23.41
C GLY A 5 -38.52 -33.90 -21.95
N MET A 6 -38.25 -32.65 -21.56
CA MET A 6 -38.23 -32.22 -20.15
C MET A 6 -39.66 -32.17 -19.56
N PRO A 7 -39.82 -32.38 -18.24
CA PRO A 7 -40.86 -31.70 -17.48
C PRO A 7 -40.27 -30.74 -16.45
N PHE A 8 -40.69 -29.47 -16.53
CA PHE A 8 -40.56 -28.48 -15.47
C PHE A 8 -41.41 -28.92 -14.26
N SER A 9 -40.82 -28.94 -13.07
CA SER A 9 -41.57 -28.87 -11.81
C SER A 9 -40.84 -27.96 -10.83
N THR A 10 -41.63 -27.07 -10.25
CA THR A 10 -41.32 -25.88 -9.47
C THR A 10 -40.68 -26.13 -8.11
N SER A 11 -39.88 -25.15 -7.64
CA SER A 11 -39.41 -24.92 -6.26
C SER A 11 -38.24 -25.85 -5.85
N VAL A 12 -37.06 -25.37 -5.48
CA VAL A 12 -36.75 -24.46 -4.36
C VAL A 12 -35.44 -23.70 -4.68
N LEU A 13 -35.48 -22.37 -4.57
CA LEU A 13 -34.28 -21.52 -4.53
C LEU A 13 -33.50 -21.81 -3.25
N ILE A 14 -32.42 -22.58 -3.36
CA ILE A 14 -31.31 -22.53 -2.41
C ILE A 14 -30.09 -22.05 -3.21
N THR A 15 -30.06 -20.75 -3.51
CA THR A 15 -28.79 -20.10 -3.83
C THR A 15 -27.99 -20.07 -2.55
N SER A 16 -27.16 -21.09 -2.36
CA SER A 16 -26.19 -21.18 -1.28
C SER A 16 -25.31 -19.93 -1.29
N ILE A 17 -25.52 -19.10 -0.26
CA ILE A 17 -24.69 -17.95 0.08
C ILE A 17 -23.35 -18.50 0.60
N PHE A 18 -22.47 -18.90 -0.31
CA PHE A 18 -21.08 -19.27 -0.02
C PHE A 18 -20.17 -18.79 -1.16
N GLY A 19 -20.20 -17.48 -1.40
CA GLY A 19 -19.33 -16.84 -2.39
C GLY A 19 -18.84 -15.45 -1.98
N LEU A 20 -18.89 -15.10 -0.68
CA LEU A 20 -18.56 -13.75 -0.22
C LEU A 20 -17.39 -13.72 0.78
N PHE A 21 -16.40 -14.60 0.68
CA PHE A 21 -15.19 -14.51 1.51
C PHE A 21 -13.95 -15.09 0.83
N THR A 22 -13.51 -14.54 -0.31
CA THR A 22 -12.13 -14.77 -0.79
C THR A 22 -11.47 -13.59 -1.52
N VAL A 23 -12.10 -12.42 -1.63
CA VAL A 23 -11.54 -11.32 -2.47
C VAL A 23 -10.44 -10.51 -1.77
N ILE A 24 -10.17 -10.71 -0.48
CA ILE A 24 -9.34 -9.77 0.29
C ILE A 24 -7.83 -10.10 0.24
N ASP A 25 -7.42 -11.32 -0.12
CA ASP A 25 -6.00 -11.71 -0.11
C ASP A 25 -5.29 -11.61 -1.47
N ALA A 26 -6.06 -11.65 -2.57
CA ALA A 26 -5.51 -11.48 -3.92
C ALA A 26 -5.15 -10.01 -4.21
N GLN A 27 -5.92 -9.05 -3.68
CA GLN A 27 -5.72 -7.63 -3.96
C GLN A 27 -4.44 -7.08 -3.32
N THR A 28 -4.09 -7.56 -2.13
CA THR A 28 -2.93 -7.08 -1.36
C THR A 28 -1.60 -7.54 -1.93
N THR A 29 -1.54 -8.78 -2.42
CA THR A 29 -0.40 -9.30 -3.19
C THR A 29 -0.27 -8.61 -4.54
N THR A 30 -1.38 -8.29 -5.22
CA THR A 30 -1.32 -7.54 -6.50
C THR A 30 -0.80 -6.11 -6.32
N ALA A 31 -1.16 -5.39 -5.26
CA ALA A 31 -0.70 -4.01 -5.06
C ALA A 31 0.81 -3.91 -4.82
N CYS A 32 1.44 -4.92 -4.18
CA CYS A 32 2.88 -4.92 -3.92
C CYS A 32 3.69 -5.50 -5.10
N ASN A 33 3.07 -6.17 -6.08
CA ASN A 33 3.80 -6.77 -7.21
C ASN A 33 4.54 -5.75 -8.08
N VAL A 34 4.09 -4.49 -8.10
CA VAL A 34 4.77 -3.41 -8.84
C VAL A 34 6.25 -3.28 -8.48
N TYR A 35 6.64 -3.60 -7.24
CA TYR A 35 8.04 -3.56 -6.84
C TYR A 35 8.85 -4.71 -7.46
N ASN A 36 8.26 -5.89 -7.66
CA ASN A 36 8.90 -6.98 -8.39
C ASN A 36 9.04 -6.65 -9.88
N GLU A 37 8.05 -5.96 -10.46
CA GLU A 37 8.10 -5.48 -11.85
C GLU A 37 9.18 -4.40 -12.03
N LEU A 38 9.26 -3.46 -11.09
CA LEU A 38 10.33 -2.46 -11.07
C LEU A 38 11.70 -3.13 -11.03
N GLU A 39 11.90 -4.10 -10.14
CA GLU A 39 13.18 -4.82 -10.08
C GLU A 39 13.46 -5.61 -11.36
N ALA A 40 12.47 -6.32 -11.91
CA ALA A 40 12.64 -7.09 -13.14
C ALA A 40 13.08 -6.23 -14.33
N SER A 41 12.62 -4.98 -14.39
CA SER A 41 12.95 -4.04 -15.46
C SER A 41 14.24 -3.24 -15.26
N THR A 42 14.73 -3.11 -14.01
CA THR A 42 15.85 -2.20 -13.67
C THR A 42 17.07 -2.91 -13.09
N GLN A 43 16.89 -4.08 -12.48
CA GLN A 43 17.96 -4.93 -11.93
C GLN A 43 18.86 -4.19 -10.93
N CYS A 44 18.28 -3.33 -10.09
CA CYS A 44 19.00 -2.58 -9.06
C CYS A 44 19.55 -3.47 -7.93
N GLY A 45 19.09 -4.71 -7.85
CA GLY A 45 19.60 -5.74 -6.95
C GLY A 45 19.04 -5.66 -5.54
N SER A 46 19.58 -6.48 -4.64
CA SER A 46 19.08 -6.63 -3.26
C SER A 46 19.19 -5.36 -2.40
N SER A 47 20.05 -4.42 -2.79
CA SER A 47 20.18 -3.09 -2.18
C SER A 47 19.40 -1.99 -2.93
N GLY A 48 18.70 -2.36 -4.01
CA GLY A 48 17.82 -1.46 -4.74
C GLY A 48 16.57 -1.12 -3.94
N TYR A 49 15.97 0.04 -4.23
CA TYR A 49 14.79 0.53 -3.53
C TYR A 49 13.65 -0.50 -3.49
N ALA A 50 13.37 -1.15 -4.62
CA ALA A 50 12.28 -2.10 -4.76
C ALA A 50 12.38 -3.28 -3.77
N LEU A 51 13.51 -3.98 -3.76
CA LEU A 51 13.70 -5.18 -2.95
C LEU A 51 14.12 -4.88 -1.51
N GLN A 52 14.93 -3.83 -1.29
CA GLN A 52 15.40 -3.50 0.05
C GLN A 52 14.31 -2.84 0.89
N PHE A 53 13.47 -2.00 0.26
CA PHE A 53 12.57 -1.09 0.97
C PHE A 53 11.10 -1.22 0.56
N GLY A 54 10.78 -1.00 -0.71
CA GLY A 54 9.40 -0.87 -1.20
C GLY A 54 8.56 -2.14 -0.96
N PHE A 55 9.02 -3.27 -1.49
CA PHE A 55 8.30 -4.53 -1.37
C PHE A 55 8.15 -5.02 0.09
N PRO A 56 9.21 -5.07 0.93
CA PRO A 56 9.07 -5.52 2.32
C PRO A 56 8.12 -4.65 3.15
N ASN A 57 8.16 -3.32 2.99
CA ASN A 57 7.27 -2.44 3.74
C ASN A 57 5.82 -2.51 3.24
N CYS A 58 5.61 -2.63 1.92
CA CYS A 58 4.26 -2.84 1.36
C CYS A 58 3.61 -4.13 1.90
N ILE A 59 4.37 -5.23 1.96
CA ILE A 59 3.89 -6.50 2.53
C ILE A 59 3.62 -6.35 4.03
N ASN A 60 4.51 -5.68 4.78
CA ASN A 60 4.28 -5.44 6.22
C ASN A 60 3.01 -4.64 6.49
N PHE A 61 2.68 -3.66 5.64
CA PHE A 61 1.44 -2.88 5.77
C PHE A 61 0.20 -3.79 5.68
N SER A 62 0.25 -4.84 4.84
CA SER A 62 -0.80 -5.87 4.78
C SER A 62 -0.79 -6.75 6.03
N ASN A 63 0.35 -7.34 6.34
CA ASN A 63 0.46 -8.36 7.39
C ASN A 63 0.14 -7.83 8.79
N LYS A 64 0.35 -6.53 9.00
CA LYS A 64 0.15 -5.87 10.29
C LYS A 64 -1.05 -4.94 10.29
N GLU A 65 -1.88 -4.96 9.26
CA GLU A 65 -3.12 -4.18 9.19
C GLU A 65 -4.02 -4.42 10.42
N GLY A 66 -4.01 -5.63 10.97
CA GLY A 66 -4.74 -6.00 12.18
C GLY A 66 -4.38 -5.19 13.44
N LEU A 67 -3.21 -4.53 13.47
CA LEU A 67 -2.80 -3.66 14.57
C LEU A 67 -3.48 -2.28 14.55
N PHE A 68 -4.10 -1.90 13.43
CA PHE A 68 -4.64 -0.56 13.22
C PHE A 68 -6.14 -0.50 13.50
N ASN A 69 -6.61 0.68 13.94
CA ASN A 69 -8.04 0.95 14.02
C ASN A 69 -8.63 1.17 12.61
N ALA A 70 -9.96 1.32 12.50
CA ALA A 70 -10.62 1.47 11.19
C ALA A 70 -10.05 2.62 10.34
N GLN A 71 -9.73 3.77 10.96
CA GLN A 71 -9.08 4.89 10.27
C GLN A 71 -7.66 4.53 9.80
N GLY A 72 -6.90 3.81 10.63
CA GLY A 72 -5.55 3.37 10.29
C GLY A 72 -5.50 2.36 9.17
N LYS A 73 -6.47 1.43 9.10
CA LYS A 73 -6.61 0.49 7.98
C LYS A 73 -6.91 1.21 6.66
N ALA A 74 -7.84 2.17 6.70
CA ALA A 74 -8.13 3.01 5.53
C ALA A 74 -6.89 3.81 5.07
N TRP A 75 -6.10 4.32 6.03
CA TRP A 75 -4.85 5.00 5.73
C TRP A 75 -3.81 4.06 5.11
N LEU A 76 -3.63 2.84 5.64
CA LEU A 76 -2.70 1.84 5.08
C LEU A 76 -3.05 1.52 3.63
N GLU A 77 -4.32 1.24 3.34
CA GLU A 77 -4.78 0.92 2.00
C GLU A 77 -4.56 2.10 1.02
N CYS A 78 -4.89 3.32 1.46
CA CYS A 78 -4.67 4.53 0.69
C CYS A 78 -3.17 4.74 0.38
N VAL A 79 -2.30 4.63 1.39
CA VAL A 79 -0.85 4.85 1.23
C VAL A 79 -0.23 3.81 0.32
N ARG A 80 -0.56 2.52 0.50
CA ARG A 80 -0.08 1.44 -0.37
C ARG A 80 -0.47 1.69 -1.81
N SER A 81 -1.75 1.98 -2.04
CA SER A 81 -2.26 2.26 -3.39
C SER A 81 -1.58 3.48 -4.01
N CYS A 82 -1.41 4.56 -3.26
CA CYS A 82 -0.75 5.78 -3.72
C CYS A 82 0.71 5.53 -4.11
N LEU A 83 1.48 4.86 -3.25
CA LEU A 83 2.89 4.55 -3.49
C LEU A 83 3.08 3.58 -4.66
N SER A 84 2.32 2.49 -4.68
CA SER A 84 2.39 1.50 -5.76
C SER A 84 2.01 2.11 -7.10
N ASN A 85 0.96 2.95 -7.14
CA ASN A 85 0.58 3.67 -8.34
C ASN A 85 1.67 4.64 -8.80
N PHE A 86 2.31 5.39 -7.87
CA PHE A 86 3.43 6.27 -8.22
C PHE A 86 4.58 5.48 -8.87
N VAL A 87 4.97 4.33 -8.31
CA VAL A 87 5.99 3.48 -8.92
C VAL A 87 5.58 3.05 -10.33
N GLN A 88 4.33 2.64 -10.50
CA GLN A 88 3.81 2.21 -11.80
C GLN A 88 3.84 3.33 -12.84
N THR A 89 3.32 4.52 -12.51
CA THR A 89 3.05 5.58 -13.48
C THR A 89 4.21 6.56 -13.65
N GLU A 90 4.96 6.83 -12.59
CA GLU A 90 6.02 7.84 -12.60
C GLU A 90 7.41 7.25 -12.78
N ILE A 91 7.61 5.96 -12.49
CA ILE A 91 8.91 5.30 -12.61
C ILE A 91 8.89 4.29 -13.77
N ILE A 92 8.05 3.26 -13.68
CA ILE A 92 8.01 2.17 -14.69
C ILE A 92 7.51 2.70 -16.03
N ALA A 93 6.34 3.34 -16.07
CA ALA A 93 5.76 3.83 -17.34
C ALA A 93 6.61 4.92 -18.01
N LYS A 94 7.49 5.60 -17.25
CA LYS A 94 8.45 6.58 -17.78
C LYS A 94 9.82 5.99 -18.10
N ASN A 95 9.98 4.67 -17.98
CA ASN A 95 11.23 3.94 -18.26
C ASN A 95 12.44 4.52 -17.51
N ILE A 96 12.27 4.90 -16.24
CA ILE A 96 13.40 5.34 -15.41
C ILE A 96 14.20 4.09 -14.99
N THR A 97 15.48 4.03 -15.35
CA THR A 97 16.34 2.85 -15.09
C THR A 97 17.48 3.11 -14.09
N ASP A 98 17.81 4.38 -13.82
CA ASP A 98 18.87 4.72 -12.88
C ASP A 98 18.43 4.49 -11.42
N CYS A 99 19.12 3.58 -10.72
CA CYS A 99 18.74 3.13 -9.38
C CYS A 99 18.74 4.25 -8.33
N ALA A 100 19.64 5.22 -8.44
CA ALA A 100 19.69 6.36 -7.52
C ALA A 100 18.47 7.29 -7.75
N THR A 101 18.14 7.55 -9.01
CA THR A 101 16.98 8.34 -9.42
C THR A 101 15.68 7.65 -9.00
N ILE A 102 15.55 6.35 -9.22
CA ILE A 102 14.40 5.53 -8.76
C ILE A 102 14.22 5.68 -7.26
N LYS A 103 15.31 5.48 -6.48
CA LYS A 103 15.28 5.60 -5.02
C LYS A 103 14.80 6.99 -4.60
N SER A 104 15.36 8.05 -5.19
CA SER A 104 14.99 9.44 -4.89
C SER A 104 13.51 9.70 -5.17
N LEU A 105 13.05 9.45 -6.40
CA LEU A 105 11.66 9.69 -6.81
C LEU A 105 10.68 8.91 -5.94
N ALA A 106 11.00 7.65 -5.65
CA ALA A 106 10.15 6.83 -4.80
C ALA A 106 10.08 7.36 -3.37
N PHE A 107 11.20 7.74 -2.74
CA PHE A 107 11.17 8.36 -1.41
C PHE A 107 10.41 9.69 -1.39
N ASP A 108 10.60 10.53 -2.40
CA ASP A 108 9.91 11.82 -2.53
C ASP A 108 8.39 11.64 -2.61
N SER A 109 7.91 10.56 -3.22
CA SER A 109 6.47 10.25 -3.32
C SER A 109 5.80 9.96 -1.97
N HIS A 110 6.55 9.59 -0.93
CA HIS A 110 5.93 9.21 0.34
C HIS A 110 5.30 10.39 1.07
N VAL A 111 5.90 11.58 0.97
CA VAL A 111 5.37 12.77 1.64
C VAL A 111 3.94 13.08 1.16
N PRO A 112 3.69 13.31 -0.14
CA PRO A 112 2.33 13.57 -0.61
C PRO A 112 1.39 12.39 -0.37
N CYS A 113 1.84 11.12 -0.51
CA CYS A 113 0.98 9.97 -0.23
C CYS A 113 0.55 9.91 1.24
N TYR A 114 1.46 10.11 2.19
CA TYR A 114 1.14 10.03 3.63
C TYR A 114 0.20 11.17 4.02
N VAL A 115 0.50 12.38 3.56
CA VAL A 115 -0.28 13.58 3.86
C VAL A 115 -1.69 13.48 3.27
N ASN A 116 -1.82 13.15 1.98
CA ASN A 116 -3.12 13.08 1.30
C ASN A 116 -3.99 11.94 1.82
N CYS A 117 -3.39 10.87 2.34
CA CYS A 117 -4.13 9.78 2.99
C CYS A 117 -4.56 10.10 4.43
N GLY A 118 -4.18 11.26 4.97
CA GLY A 118 -4.65 11.73 6.28
C GLY A 118 -3.69 11.45 7.44
N PHE A 119 -2.39 11.25 7.18
CA PHE A 119 -1.39 11.05 8.24
C PHE A 119 -1.38 12.20 9.26
N CYS A 120 -1.61 13.44 8.82
CA CYS A 120 -1.60 14.61 9.70
C CYS A 120 -2.79 14.69 10.66
N ASN A 121 -3.82 13.86 10.46
CA ASN A 121 -5.01 13.85 11.30
C ASN A 121 -4.65 13.48 12.75
N PHE A 122 -5.06 14.32 13.71
CA PHE A 122 -4.71 14.10 15.11
C PHE A 122 -5.21 12.74 15.65
N LYS A 123 -6.42 12.31 15.27
CA LYS A 123 -6.95 11.00 15.69
C LYS A 123 -6.16 9.87 15.07
N PHE A 124 -5.75 10.00 13.81
CA PHE A 124 -4.89 9.00 13.18
C PHE A 124 -3.59 8.84 13.98
N LEU A 125 -2.89 9.94 14.25
CA LEU A 125 -1.62 9.94 14.99
C LEU A 125 -1.79 9.37 16.40
N LEU A 126 -2.81 9.81 17.13
CA LEU A 126 -3.06 9.39 18.51
C LEU A 126 -3.26 7.86 18.63
N PHE A 127 -3.96 7.25 17.68
CA PHE A 127 -4.34 5.83 17.78
C PHE A 127 -3.46 4.88 16.95
N ASN A 128 -2.74 5.37 15.95
CA ASN A 128 -2.02 4.50 15.00
C ASN A 128 -0.50 4.72 14.97
N ALA A 129 0.06 5.66 15.74
CA ALA A 129 1.52 5.88 15.78
C ALA A 129 2.31 4.63 16.22
N ILE A 130 1.84 3.93 17.28
CA ILE A 130 2.49 2.70 17.76
C ILE A 130 2.33 1.56 16.74
N PRO A 131 1.11 1.23 16.24
CA PRO A 131 0.95 0.27 15.15
C PRO A 131 1.84 0.56 13.93
N LEU A 132 1.97 1.82 13.53
CA LEU A 132 2.83 2.22 12.42
C LEU A 132 4.32 1.98 12.71
N ALA A 133 4.81 2.36 13.89
CA ALA A 133 6.18 2.11 14.29
C ALA A 133 6.50 0.60 14.35
N LEU A 134 5.54 -0.22 14.80
CA LEU A 134 5.66 -1.68 14.78
C LEU A 134 5.58 -2.26 13.37
N THR A 135 4.99 -1.54 12.42
CA THR A 135 4.78 -2.01 11.06
C THR A 135 6.02 -1.88 10.19
N LEU A 136 6.69 -0.73 10.28
CA LEU A 136 7.94 -0.47 9.57
C LEU A 136 9.06 -1.41 10.02
N ARG A 137 9.97 -1.75 9.11
CA ARG A 137 11.16 -2.51 9.51
C ARG A 137 12.08 -1.62 10.34
N ILE A 138 12.60 -2.16 11.45
CA ILE A 138 13.48 -1.43 12.37
C ILE A 138 14.80 -1.01 11.68
N SER A 139 15.29 -1.82 10.74
CA SER A 139 16.44 -1.48 9.89
C SER A 139 16.22 -0.22 9.07
N ASP A 140 14.97 0.03 8.69
CA ASP A 140 14.59 1.10 7.76
C ASP A 140 14.33 2.39 8.54
N LEU A 141 13.78 2.28 9.76
CA LEU A 141 13.52 3.38 10.69
C LEU A 141 14.75 4.23 11.07
N LEU A 142 15.95 3.69 10.95
CA LEU A 142 17.21 4.36 11.33
C LEU A 142 18.04 4.82 10.12
N THR A 143 17.53 4.65 8.90
CA THR A 143 18.19 5.18 7.70
C THR A 143 17.98 6.69 7.61
N ALA A 144 18.99 7.42 7.14
CA ALA A 144 18.93 8.88 7.02
C ALA A 144 17.76 9.33 6.13
N GLU A 145 17.46 8.54 5.11
CA GLU A 145 16.39 8.79 4.14
C GLU A 145 14.99 8.66 4.78
N VAL A 146 14.75 7.65 5.63
CA VAL A 146 13.49 7.53 6.37
C VAL A 146 13.36 8.60 7.44
N ILE A 147 14.46 8.97 8.10
CA ILE A 147 14.47 10.07 9.07
C ILE A 147 14.11 11.39 8.37
N GLN A 148 14.67 11.64 7.19
CA GLN A 148 14.35 12.83 6.40
C GLN A 148 12.89 12.82 5.93
N GLN A 149 12.38 11.68 5.47
CA GLN A 149 10.96 11.53 5.12
C GLN A 149 10.05 11.83 6.31
N ALA A 150 10.34 11.27 7.48
CA ALA A 150 9.57 11.49 8.70
C ALA A 150 9.56 12.98 9.10
N ILE A 151 10.72 13.65 9.06
CA ILE A 151 10.84 15.09 9.32
C ILE A 151 10.00 15.91 8.33
N THR A 152 10.06 15.60 7.03
CA THR A 152 9.31 16.34 6.00
C THR A 152 7.81 16.16 6.13
N VAL A 153 7.33 14.94 6.43
CA VAL A 153 5.90 14.69 6.69
C VAL A 153 5.43 15.49 7.90
N ILE A 154 6.16 15.39 9.03
CA ILE A 154 5.82 16.11 10.26
C ILE A 154 5.82 17.62 10.03
N GLY A 155 6.85 18.16 9.37
CA GLY A 155 6.93 19.57 9.00
C GLY A 155 5.76 20.02 8.12
N THR A 156 5.38 19.21 7.13
CA THR A 156 4.24 19.49 6.25
C THR A 156 2.92 19.57 7.04
N CYS A 157 2.72 18.66 8.00
CA CYS A 157 1.55 18.69 8.88
C CYS A 157 1.51 19.95 9.75
N LEU A 158 2.65 20.35 10.35
CA LEU A 158 2.74 21.53 11.21
C LEU A 158 2.51 22.84 10.44
N LEU A 159 2.96 22.92 9.19
CA LEU A 159 2.77 24.09 8.33
C LEU A 159 1.35 24.21 7.77
N HIS A 160 0.52 23.16 7.87
CA HIS A 160 -0.85 23.16 7.36
C HIS A 160 -1.85 22.70 8.45
N PRO A 161 -2.21 23.58 9.41
CA PRO A 161 -3.06 23.22 10.56
C PRO A 161 -4.45 22.66 10.19
N ARG A 162 -4.94 22.97 8.98
CA ARG A 162 -6.21 22.41 8.46
C ARG A 162 -6.16 20.90 8.25
N LEU A 163 -4.97 20.33 8.03
CA LEU A 163 -4.78 18.88 7.90
C LEU A 163 -4.84 18.16 9.25
N ILE A 164 -4.70 18.89 10.36
CA ILE A 164 -4.68 18.35 11.73
C ILE A 164 -6.11 18.14 12.26
N LEU A 165 -7.02 19.06 11.91
CA LEU A 165 -8.41 19.11 12.40
C LEU A 165 -9.41 18.37 11.49
N GLY A 166 -8.94 17.80 10.38
CA GLY A 166 -9.74 17.06 9.40
C GLY A 166 -10.44 15.84 9.98
#